data_AF-A0A8B7XQV0-F1
#
_entry.id   AF-A0A8B7XQV0-F1
#
_cell.length_a   1.000
_cell.length_b   1.000
_cell.length_c   1.000
_cell.angle_alpha   90.00
_cell.angle_beta   90.00
_cell.angle_gamma   90.00
#
_symmetry.space_group_name_H-M   'P 1'
#
loop_
_entity.id
_entity.type
_entity.pdbx_description
1 polymer ?
#
loop_
_entity_poly.entity_id
_entity_poly.type
_entity_poly.pdbx_seq_one_letter_code
_entity_poly.pdbx_strand_id
1 'polypeptide(L)'
;MDVSPGHCWRCERIPARHSVPCSRCPTAKYCSASCRDEDGARHRAVECELFGEKRCSACGKLGKTHECSGCNNAWYCNTDCQRRNFPTHKVQCRQTRESIREMSTKLSRLTMLYGDFPQYFGNTMAKDFLQLPTNEWSSKQVTEGELARDYHVLSAGCGDLRNTVLTAASLPDKYRGKLHVTLNDYDPFLMARNVLFLFMLVRFADADHIASSLVTIWYSFHLPKREYNLIKISLKELILISAQKLCDVTRGLVCVTDEELLYLSIVWEKWQGLECRRDMKTSINLRQQRKDLLQNSDQQTKEECSSYLKGINARDRRQMEKWFEHGLFLPCEAKERDVPFDNPTLTAPKASTYWVDKDACLLLLRKEAPPAMPKEEFPFTLSIGPKLIPFTVWDCLRVREHSGRSFSSPMVMYHSYVTDLLQKAKSLILHGRLHIHISLANCLDFPSQHRTLQIPNYDRIFTSNLADYLGFPKLLKSFKPLLNTSNDYSVIVTETMKWFDSIPTAYVRCLQASQLEKVKKDYCHDMFSSCQTKGIENTFNSITEYYNNTSHFIQYLRADITADGPGVPALQDVPSFETVKKYNGMRMRDFRKGPNKLAPFQYRLNARDLNMLRGYVRALEWCLPKSDS
;
A
#
# COMPACT_ATOMS: atom_id res chain seq x y z
N MET A 1 -9.62 10.49 -4.52
CA MET A 1 -8.66 11.33 -3.77
C MET A 1 -8.67 10.93 -2.31
N ASP A 2 -7.69 11.39 -1.58
CA ASP A 2 -7.34 11.03 -0.20
C ASP A 2 -7.77 12.07 0.84
N VAL A 3 -8.46 13.13 0.43
CA VAL A 3 -8.94 14.18 1.33
C VAL A 3 -10.12 13.64 2.14
N SER A 4 -10.01 13.67 3.46
CA SER A 4 -11.10 13.30 4.36
C SER A 4 -12.36 14.16 4.14
N PRO A 5 -13.58 13.60 4.26
CA PRO A 5 -14.81 14.37 4.18
C PRO A 5 -14.77 15.62 5.09
N GLY A 6 -15.23 16.76 4.56
CA GLY A 6 -15.25 18.02 5.29
C GLY A 6 -13.91 18.74 5.44
N HIS A 7 -12.79 18.15 5.01
CA HIS A 7 -11.47 18.79 5.10
C HIS A 7 -11.15 19.63 3.86
N CYS A 8 -10.28 20.62 4.03
CA CYS A 8 -9.78 21.43 2.93
C CYS A 8 -9.04 20.57 1.89
N TRP A 9 -9.43 20.68 0.62
CA TRP A 9 -8.89 19.89 -0.48
C TRP A 9 -7.39 20.09 -0.71
N ARG A 10 -6.85 21.24 -0.29
CA ARG A 10 -5.42 21.55 -0.35
C ARG A 10 -4.69 21.20 0.94
N CYS A 11 -4.98 21.91 2.02
CA CYS A 11 -4.20 21.82 3.26
C CYS A 11 -4.71 20.78 4.27
N GLU A 12 -5.84 20.12 3.95
CA GLU A 12 -6.48 19.11 4.78
C GLU A 12 -6.81 19.57 6.20
N ARG A 13 -6.94 20.88 6.43
CA ARG A 13 -7.47 21.41 7.68
C ARG A 13 -8.99 21.43 7.63
N ILE A 14 -9.62 21.17 8.77
CA ILE A 14 -11.05 21.37 8.95
C ILE A 14 -11.34 22.88 8.84
N PRO A 15 -12.23 23.33 7.94
CA PRO A 15 -12.62 24.73 7.85
C PRO A 15 -13.27 25.20 9.16
N ALA A 16 -12.83 26.34 9.71
CA ALA A 16 -13.36 26.88 10.98
C ALA A 16 -14.77 27.48 10.86
N ARG A 17 -15.23 27.78 9.64
CA ARG A 17 -16.55 28.38 9.35
C ARG A 17 -17.17 27.70 8.12
N HIS A 18 -17.32 28.46 7.03
CA HIS A 18 -17.83 28.01 5.75
C HIS A 18 -16.68 27.56 4.85
N SER A 19 -16.89 26.47 4.12
CA SER A 19 -15.97 26.04 3.07
C SER A 19 -16.19 26.84 1.79
N VAL A 20 -15.11 27.19 1.10
CA VAL A 20 -15.14 27.76 -0.26
C VAL A 20 -15.18 26.62 -1.27
N PRO A 21 -16.27 26.42 -2.04
CA PRO A 21 -16.34 25.34 -3.03
C PRO A 21 -15.51 25.66 -4.28
N CYS A 22 -15.10 24.61 -5.00
CA CYS A 22 -14.65 24.76 -6.38
C CYS A 22 -15.82 25.21 -7.28
N SER A 23 -15.54 26.09 -8.25
CA SER A 23 -16.57 26.58 -9.20
C SER A 23 -16.84 25.62 -10.36
N ARG A 24 -16.03 24.55 -10.53
CA ARG A 24 -16.08 23.65 -11.69
C ARG A 24 -16.34 22.19 -11.36
N CYS A 25 -16.17 21.78 -10.11
CA CYS A 25 -16.48 20.42 -9.69
C CYS A 25 -17.24 20.42 -8.36
N PRO A 26 -18.11 19.42 -8.12
CA PRO A 26 -18.89 19.33 -6.89
C PRO A 26 -18.07 18.79 -5.70
N THR A 27 -16.87 18.26 -5.95
CA THR A 27 -16.13 17.46 -4.97
C THR A 27 -15.23 18.31 -4.07
N ALA A 28 -14.45 19.23 -4.65
CA ALA A 28 -13.42 19.96 -3.91
C ALA A 28 -13.99 21.15 -3.12
N LYS A 29 -13.62 21.21 -1.84
CA LYS A 29 -13.97 22.27 -0.90
C LYS A 29 -12.72 22.74 -0.16
N TYR A 30 -12.59 24.04 0.05
CA TYR A 30 -11.40 24.67 0.61
C TYR A 30 -11.72 25.42 1.89
N CYS A 31 -10.75 25.56 2.79
CA CYS A 31 -10.92 26.36 4.01
C CYS A 31 -10.85 27.87 3.77
N SER A 32 -10.36 28.33 2.61
CA SER A 32 -10.22 29.75 2.25
C SER A 32 -10.09 29.92 0.72
N ALA A 33 -10.31 31.14 0.23
CA ALA A 33 -10.05 31.48 -1.17
C ALA A 33 -8.58 31.28 -1.53
N SER A 34 -7.65 31.65 -0.64
CA SER A 34 -6.22 31.40 -0.79
C SER A 34 -5.91 29.93 -1.06
N CYS A 35 -6.44 29.01 -0.24
CA CYS A 35 -6.24 27.57 -0.46
C CYS A 35 -6.86 27.07 -1.77
N ARG A 36 -7.97 27.65 -2.23
CA ARG A 36 -8.57 27.31 -3.53
C ARG A 36 -7.70 27.79 -4.68
N ASP A 37 -7.22 29.02 -4.59
CA ASP A 37 -6.50 29.67 -5.67
C ASP A 37 -5.08 29.11 -5.81
N GLU A 38 -4.41 28.81 -4.69
CA GLU A 38 -3.09 28.15 -4.61
C GLU A 38 -3.10 26.64 -4.96
N ASP A 39 -4.27 26.00 -5.00
CA ASP A 39 -4.45 24.63 -5.51
C ASP A 39 -4.91 24.62 -6.97
N GLY A 40 -5.06 25.81 -7.54
CA GLY A 40 -5.84 26.04 -8.73
C GLY A 40 -5.30 25.30 -9.94
N ALA A 41 -3.99 25.31 -10.18
CA ALA A 41 -3.44 24.68 -11.38
C ALA A 41 -3.54 23.15 -11.30
N ARG A 42 -3.08 22.54 -10.21
CA ARG A 42 -3.14 21.10 -9.94
C ARG A 42 -4.57 20.57 -10.00
N HIS A 43 -5.47 21.19 -9.23
CA HIS A 43 -6.87 20.76 -9.16
C HIS A 43 -7.55 20.91 -10.52
N ARG A 44 -7.33 22.03 -11.24
CA ARG A 44 -7.93 22.25 -12.55
C ARG A 44 -7.44 21.24 -13.59
N ALA A 45 -6.14 20.95 -13.61
CA ALA A 45 -5.51 20.10 -14.62
C ALA A 45 -5.90 18.62 -14.51
N VAL A 46 -6.19 18.14 -13.30
CA VAL A 46 -6.42 16.70 -13.08
C VAL A 46 -7.82 16.40 -12.55
N GLU A 47 -8.19 17.02 -11.44
CA GLU A 47 -9.37 16.61 -10.66
C GLU A 47 -10.65 17.30 -11.10
N CYS A 48 -10.62 18.59 -11.46
CA CYS A 48 -11.74 19.26 -12.10
C CYS A 48 -12.06 18.61 -13.44
N GLU A 49 -11.04 18.25 -14.21
CA GLU A 49 -11.25 17.51 -15.44
C GLU A 49 -11.91 16.17 -15.16
N LEU A 50 -11.58 15.50 -14.05
CA LEU A 50 -12.15 14.21 -13.68
C LEU A 50 -13.61 14.31 -13.20
N PHE A 51 -13.85 15.15 -12.18
CA PHE A 51 -15.10 15.25 -11.42
C PHE A 51 -16.08 16.31 -11.96
N GLY A 52 -15.61 17.23 -12.80
CA GLY A 52 -16.42 18.30 -13.35
C GLY A 52 -17.31 17.86 -14.50
N GLU A 53 -18.24 18.74 -14.87
CA GLU A 53 -19.08 18.55 -16.05
C GLU A 53 -18.24 18.50 -17.33
N LYS A 54 -18.71 17.71 -18.29
CA LYS A 54 -18.01 17.50 -19.57
C LYS A 54 -18.68 18.28 -20.67
N ARG A 55 -17.89 18.80 -21.61
CA ARG A 55 -18.39 19.47 -22.80
C ARG A 55 -18.78 18.45 -23.86
N CYS A 56 -19.93 18.67 -24.49
CA CYS A 56 -20.34 17.87 -25.64
C CYS A 56 -19.38 18.09 -26.82
N SER A 57 -18.78 17.02 -27.33
CA SER A 57 -17.85 17.05 -28.46
C SER A 57 -18.49 17.48 -29.79
N ALA A 58 -19.83 17.56 -29.86
CA ALA A 58 -20.55 17.98 -31.06
C ALA A 58 -21.08 19.42 -30.99
N CYS A 59 -21.68 19.83 -29.86
CA CYS A 59 -22.33 21.14 -29.74
C CYS A 59 -21.65 22.08 -28.73
N GLY A 60 -20.59 21.64 -28.04
CA GLY A 60 -19.81 22.45 -27.09
C GLY A 60 -20.49 22.75 -25.75
N LYS A 61 -21.79 22.42 -25.60
CA LYS A 61 -22.55 22.65 -24.36
C LYS A 61 -21.94 21.86 -23.19
N LEU A 62 -21.81 22.54 -22.05
CA LEU A 62 -21.44 21.94 -20.78
C LEU A 62 -22.70 21.39 -20.09
N GLY A 63 -22.59 20.25 -19.41
CA GLY A 63 -23.68 19.70 -18.61
C GLY A 63 -23.68 18.17 -18.57
N LYS A 64 -24.88 17.59 -18.43
CA LYS A 64 -25.09 16.14 -18.44
C LYS A 64 -24.73 15.56 -19.81
N THR A 65 -23.79 14.63 -19.82
CA THR A 65 -23.30 13.98 -21.03
C THR A 65 -23.11 12.49 -20.82
N HIS A 66 -23.12 11.76 -21.92
CA HIS A 66 -22.82 10.34 -22.02
C HIS A 66 -21.46 10.16 -22.70
N GLU A 67 -20.63 9.28 -22.15
CA GLU A 67 -19.32 9.00 -22.72
C GLU A 67 -19.42 8.05 -23.93
N CYS A 68 -18.53 8.24 -24.91
CA CYS A 68 -18.35 7.29 -26.00
C CYS A 68 -17.86 5.95 -25.44
N SER A 69 -18.68 4.91 -25.53
CA SER A 69 -18.35 3.57 -25.04
C SER A 69 -17.15 2.92 -25.73
N GLY A 70 -16.83 3.38 -26.95
CA GLY A 70 -15.70 2.91 -27.73
C GLY A 70 -14.34 3.36 -27.17
N CYS A 71 -14.18 4.66 -26.91
CA CYS A 71 -12.88 5.26 -26.57
C CYS A 71 -12.80 5.88 -25.18
N ASN A 72 -13.93 6.19 -24.52
CA ASN A 72 -14.00 6.93 -23.25
C ASN A 72 -13.32 8.32 -23.26
N ASN A 73 -13.05 8.88 -24.44
CA ASN A 73 -12.36 10.16 -24.65
C ASN A 73 -13.26 11.25 -25.28
N ALA A 74 -14.54 10.96 -25.51
CA ALA A 74 -15.52 11.91 -26.05
C ALA A 74 -16.85 11.83 -25.28
N TRP A 75 -17.56 12.95 -25.20
CA TRP A 75 -18.78 13.11 -24.41
C TRP A 75 -19.87 13.76 -25.24
N TYR A 76 -21.13 13.32 -25.08
CA TYR A 76 -22.25 13.78 -25.89
C TYR A 76 -23.49 14.02 -25.03
N CYS A 77 -24.25 15.09 -25.29
CA CYS A 77 -25.52 15.32 -24.61
C CYS A 77 -26.54 14.19 -24.89
N ASN A 78 -26.51 13.65 -26.10
CA ASN A 78 -27.44 12.64 -26.59
C ASN A 78 -26.87 11.93 -27.83
N THR A 79 -27.61 10.93 -28.31
CA THR A 79 -27.25 10.11 -29.47
C THR A 79 -27.14 10.93 -30.77
N ASP A 80 -27.91 12.01 -30.94
CA ASP A 80 -27.84 12.86 -32.14
C ASP A 80 -26.52 13.63 -32.21
N CYS A 81 -26.07 14.17 -31.08
CA CYS A 81 -24.75 14.79 -30.98
C CYS A 81 -23.63 13.79 -31.29
N GLN A 82 -23.75 12.56 -30.80
CA GLN A 82 -22.81 11.49 -31.11
C GLN A 82 -22.77 11.19 -32.61
N ARG A 83 -23.94 10.98 -33.25
CA ARG A 83 -24.04 10.70 -34.69
C ARG A 83 -23.46 11.83 -35.54
N ARG A 84 -23.72 13.09 -35.17
CA ARG A 84 -23.19 14.27 -35.86
C ARG A 84 -21.66 14.36 -35.80
N ASN A 85 -21.06 14.02 -34.66
CA ASN A 85 -19.61 14.07 -34.47
C ASN A 85 -18.90 12.77 -34.91
N PHE A 86 -19.62 11.67 -35.10
CA PHE A 86 -19.05 10.36 -35.44
C PHE A 86 -18.17 10.36 -36.70
N PRO A 87 -18.51 11.05 -37.81
CA PRO A 87 -17.68 11.04 -39.02
C PRO A 87 -16.24 11.51 -38.79
N THR A 88 -16.05 12.51 -37.92
CA THR A 88 -14.73 13.05 -37.56
C THR A 88 -14.09 12.29 -36.39
N HIS A 89 -14.90 11.75 -35.48
CA HIS A 89 -14.42 11.04 -34.29
C HIS A 89 -14.02 9.57 -34.55
N LYS A 90 -14.62 8.92 -35.55
CA LYS A 90 -14.50 7.47 -35.80
C LYS A 90 -13.06 6.96 -35.88
N VAL A 91 -12.16 7.75 -36.45
CA VAL A 91 -10.74 7.39 -36.65
C VAL A 91 -10.04 7.32 -35.29
N GLN A 92 -10.11 8.38 -34.50
CA GLN A 92 -9.53 8.42 -33.14
C GLN A 92 -10.16 7.35 -32.24
N CYS A 93 -11.48 7.13 -32.36
CA CYS A 93 -12.16 6.08 -31.62
C CYS A 93 -11.63 4.68 -31.97
N ARG A 94 -11.39 4.41 -33.25
CA ARG A 94 -10.85 3.13 -33.72
C ARG A 94 -9.41 2.93 -33.24
N GLN A 95 -8.56 3.93 -33.41
CA GLN A 95 -7.16 3.91 -32.95
C GLN A 95 -7.07 3.65 -31.44
N THR A 96 -7.94 4.27 -30.64
CA THR A 96 -8.00 4.01 -29.19
C THR A 96 -8.32 2.54 -28.91
N ARG A 97 -9.30 1.95 -29.61
CA ARG A 97 -9.69 0.54 -29.43
C ARG A 97 -8.58 -0.42 -29.88
N GLU A 98 -7.91 -0.12 -30.98
CA GLU A 98 -6.76 -0.89 -31.48
C GLU A 98 -5.60 -0.83 -30.48
N SER A 99 -5.29 0.34 -29.94
CA SER A 99 -4.25 0.50 -28.91
C SER A 99 -4.56 -0.29 -27.64
N ILE A 100 -5.82 -0.32 -27.18
CA ILE A 100 -6.23 -1.17 -26.05
C ILE A 100 -6.00 -2.66 -26.36
N ARG A 101 -6.35 -3.09 -27.58
CA ARG A 101 -6.15 -4.48 -28.01
C ARG A 101 -4.66 -4.84 -28.08
N GLU A 102 -3.84 -4.00 -28.69
CA GLU A 102 -2.40 -4.20 -28.77
C GLU A 102 -1.74 -4.19 -27.38
N MET A 103 -2.21 -3.34 -26.47
CA MET A 103 -1.75 -3.35 -25.09
C MET A 103 -2.11 -4.67 -24.40
N SER A 104 -3.32 -5.20 -24.61
CA SER A 104 -3.76 -6.45 -24.00
C SER A 104 -2.88 -7.65 -24.37
N THR A 105 -2.31 -7.68 -25.58
CA THR A 105 -1.39 -8.75 -26.00
C THR A 105 0.03 -8.55 -25.48
N LYS A 106 0.40 -7.33 -25.09
CA LYS A 106 1.71 -6.97 -24.52
C LYS A 106 1.74 -7.03 -23.00
N LEU A 107 0.58 -7.09 -22.34
CA LEU A 107 0.48 -7.24 -20.89
C LEU A 107 1.08 -8.59 -20.49
N SER A 108 2.38 -8.59 -20.21
CA SER A 108 3.10 -9.77 -19.77
C SER A 108 2.73 -10.07 -18.32
N ARG A 109 1.81 -11.00 -18.10
CA ARG A 109 1.51 -11.59 -16.79
C ARG A 109 2.56 -12.63 -16.47
N LEU A 110 3.79 -12.16 -16.24
CA LEU A 110 4.87 -13.02 -15.80
C LEU A 110 4.43 -13.72 -14.52
N THR A 111 4.59 -15.04 -14.46
CA THR A 111 4.69 -15.78 -13.19
C THR A 111 5.54 -14.93 -12.27
N MET A 112 4.98 -14.46 -11.15
CA MET A 112 5.53 -13.41 -10.28
C MET A 112 7.05 -13.33 -10.38
N LEU A 113 7.58 -12.39 -11.16
CA LEU A 113 9.00 -12.09 -11.08
C LEU A 113 9.20 -11.41 -9.73
N TYR A 114 9.72 -12.21 -8.80
CA TYR A 114 9.97 -11.85 -7.42
C TYR A 114 10.83 -10.60 -7.38
N GLY A 115 10.49 -9.69 -6.46
CA GLY A 115 11.42 -8.62 -6.13
C GLY A 115 12.63 -9.23 -5.40
N ASP A 116 13.80 -8.64 -5.57
CA ASP A 116 15.05 -9.12 -4.92
C ASP A 116 15.00 -9.09 -3.38
N PHE A 117 13.95 -8.49 -2.78
CA PHE A 117 13.83 -8.22 -1.35
C PHE A 117 12.45 -8.57 -0.79
N PRO A 118 12.40 -9.22 0.38
CA PRO A 118 11.22 -9.28 1.25
C PRO A 118 10.61 -7.90 1.53
N GLN A 119 9.28 -7.83 1.60
CA GLN A 119 8.56 -6.57 1.86
C GLN A 119 8.36 -6.32 3.36
N TYR A 120 9.42 -6.40 4.17
CA TYR A 120 9.38 -6.28 5.64
C TYR A 120 8.71 -5.02 6.19
N PHE A 121 8.75 -3.91 5.44
CA PHE A 121 8.07 -2.67 5.82
C PHE A 121 6.73 -2.49 5.08
N GLY A 122 6.51 -3.22 4.00
CA GLY A 122 5.47 -2.98 3.00
C GLY A 122 5.89 -2.03 1.89
N ASN A 123 5.32 -2.19 0.70
CA ASN A 123 5.62 -1.37 -0.49
C ASN A 123 4.54 -0.31 -0.81
N THR A 124 3.45 -0.28 -0.05
CA THR A 124 2.40 0.74 -0.12
C THR A 124 2.21 1.41 1.23
N MET A 125 1.48 2.53 1.26
CA MET A 125 1.11 3.18 2.53
C MET A 125 0.07 2.35 3.27
N ALA A 126 0.21 2.28 4.60
CA ALA A 126 -0.73 1.64 5.52
C ALA A 126 -2.14 2.20 5.34
N LYS A 127 -3.14 1.31 5.34
CA LYS A 127 -4.55 1.66 5.23
C LYS A 127 -5.34 1.05 6.38
N ASP A 128 -6.29 1.81 6.89
CA ASP A 128 -7.37 1.24 7.70
C ASP A 128 -8.30 0.47 6.77
N PHE A 129 -8.37 -0.83 6.97
CA PHE A 129 -9.12 -1.75 6.13
C PHE A 129 -10.63 -1.67 6.37
N LEU A 130 -11.09 -1.11 7.50
CA LEU A 130 -12.51 -1.03 7.82
C LEU A 130 -13.09 0.36 7.57
N GLN A 131 -12.40 1.41 8.03
CA GLN A 131 -12.87 2.79 7.98
C GLN A 131 -14.32 2.94 8.48
N LEU A 132 -14.64 2.29 9.61
CA LEU A 132 -16.00 2.17 10.13
C LEU A 132 -16.77 3.50 10.12
N PRO A 133 -16.22 4.63 10.62
CA PRO A 133 -16.95 5.89 10.68
C PRO A 133 -17.45 6.44 9.34
N THR A 134 -16.77 6.10 8.24
CA THR A 134 -17.11 6.60 6.90
C THR A 134 -17.69 5.50 5.99
N ASN A 135 -17.83 4.29 6.52
CA ASN A 135 -18.37 3.14 5.80
C ASN A 135 -19.63 2.59 6.48
N GLU A 136 -19.55 1.46 7.19
CA GLU A 136 -20.70 0.86 7.90
C GLU A 136 -21.37 1.86 8.86
N TRP A 137 -20.61 2.71 9.56
CA TRP A 137 -21.14 3.67 10.54
C TRP A 137 -21.31 5.08 9.97
N SER A 138 -21.45 5.20 8.66
CA SER A 138 -21.67 6.49 7.99
C SER A 138 -23.04 7.12 8.30
N SER A 139 -23.97 6.34 8.87
CA SER A 139 -25.28 6.82 9.33
C SER A 139 -25.17 7.66 10.62
N LYS A 140 -26.20 8.48 10.90
CA LYS A 140 -26.23 9.33 12.11
C LYS A 140 -26.33 8.54 13.42
N GLN A 141 -26.83 7.31 13.37
CA GLN A 141 -27.03 6.45 14.54
C GLN A 141 -26.47 5.06 14.25
N VAL A 142 -25.47 4.66 15.03
CA VAL A 142 -24.89 3.32 14.97
C VAL A 142 -25.71 2.42 15.89
N THR A 143 -26.19 1.30 15.36
CA THR A 143 -27.02 0.32 16.07
C THR A 143 -26.20 -0.54 17.03
N GLU A 144 -26.85 -1.14 18.04
CA GLU A 144 -26.19 -2.08 18.95
C GLU A 144 -25.54 -3.26 18.21
N GLY A 145 -26.20 -3.75 17.15
CA GLY A 145 -25.67 -4.82 16.30
C GLY A 145 -24.39 -4.42 15.57
N GLU A 146 -24.31 -3.19 15.05
CA GLU A 146 -23.10 -2.67 14.41
C GLU A 146 -21.96 -2.44 15.40
N LEU A 147 -22.26 -2.03 16.64
CA LEU A 147 -21.25 -1.86 17.69
C LEU A 147 -20.63 -3.19 18.11
N ALA A 148 -21.41 -4.27 18.12
CA ALA A 148 -20.97 -5.60 18.57
C ALA A 148 -20.56 -6.54 17.43
N ARG A 149 -20.65 -6.10 16.16
CA ARG A 149 -20.36 -6.93 15.00
C ARG A 149 -18.89 -7.34 14.95
N ASP A 150 -18.63 -8.61 14.68
CA ASP A 150 -17.29 -9.09 14.35
C ASP A 150 -16.98 -8.83 12.86
N TYR A 151 -15.74 -8.43 12.57
CA TYR A 151 -15.26 -8.19 11.21
C TYR A 151 -14.13 -9.13 10.84
N HIS A 152 -14.18 -9.66 9.62
CA HIS A 152 -13.18 -10.56 9.05
C HIS A 152 -12.44 -9.87 7.89
N VAL A 153 -11.11 -9.80 7.99
CA VAL A 153 -10.25 -9.16 6.99
C VAL A 153 -9.17 -10.12 6.49
N LEU A 154 -8.98 -10.19 5.17
CA LEU A 154 -7.90 -10.93 4.53
C LEU A 154 -6.88 -9.96 3.92
N SER A 155 -5.62 -10.11 4.31
CA SER A 155 -4.47 -9.50 3.63
C SER A 155 -3.82 -10.58 2.76
N ALA A 156 -4.16 -10.61 1.46
CA ALA A 156 -3.77 -11.66 0.52
C ALA A 156 -2.49 -11.29 -0.23
N GLY A 157 -1.41 -12.06 -0.04
CA GLY A 157 -0.09 -11.80 -0.61
C GLY A 157 0.49 -10.45 -0.20
N CYS A 158 0.09 -9.93 0.96
CA CYS A 158 0.64 -8.74 1.57
C CYS A 158 0.58 -8.88 3.09
N GLY A 159 1.35 -9.84 3.62
CA GLY A 159 1.24 -10.23 5.02
C GLY A 159 1.88 -9.27 6.02
N ASP A 160 2.46 -8.15 5.58
CA ASP A 160 3.10 -7.19 6.49
C ASP A 160 2.10 -6.58 7.51
N LEU A 161 2.56 -6.31 8.73
CA LEU A 161 1.69 -5.93 9.85
C LEU A 161 1.15 -4.49 9.81
N ARG A 162 1.63 -3.60 8.92
CA ARG A 162 1.34 -2.16 9.04
C ARG A 162 -0.15 -1.86 8.90
N ASN A 163 -0.84 -2.57 8.00
CA ASN A 163 -2.27 -2.38 7.75
C ASN A 163 -3.09 -2.94 8.90
N THR A 164 -2.70 -4.10 9.45
CA THR A 164 -3.34 -4.70 10.61
C THR A 164 -3.24 -3.80 11.83
N VAL A 165 -2.04 -3.28 12.11
CA VAL A 165 -1.81 -2.35 13.22
C VAL A 165 -2.62 -1.07 13.04
N LEU A 166 -2.63 -0.48 11.83
CA LEU A 166 -3.42 0.72 11.57
C LEU A 166 -4.93 0.45 11.70
N THR A 167 -5.43 -0.65 11.14
CA THR A 167 -6.85 -1.01 11.19
C THR A 167 -7.30 -1.22 12.63
N ALA A 168 -6.53 -1.98 13.42
CA ALA A 168 -6.83 -2.20 14.83
C ALA A 168 -6.80 -0.90 15.63
N ALA A 169 -5.78 -0.06 15.41
CA ALA A 169 -5.65 1.21 16.12
C ALA A 169 -6.68 2.28 15.71
N SER A 170 -7.29 2.14 14.54
CA SER A 170 -8.34 3.04 14.02
C SER A 170 -9.76 2.63 14.40
N LEU A 171 -9.93 1.47 15.06
CA LEU A 171 -11.25 1.06 15.55
C LEU A 171 -11.79 2.11 16.55
N PRO A 172 -13.02 2.61 16.38
CA PRO A 172 -13.58 3.59 17.31
C PRO A 172 -13.75 3.00 18.72
N ASP A 173 -13.60 3.83 19.76
CA ASP A 173 -13.65 3.39 21.16
C ASP A 173 -14.94 2.64 21.53
N LYS A 174 -16.07 3.02 20.92
CA LYS A 174 -17.39 2.38 21.14
C LYS A 174 -17.56 1.02 20.46
N TYR A 175 -16.63 0.62 19.59
CA TYR A 175 -16.64 -0.70 18.97
C TYR A 175 -16.40 -1.77 20.05
N ARG A 176 -17.25 -2.80 20.09
CA ARG A 176 -17.23 -3.89 21.09
C ARG A 176 -17.03 -5.27 20.48
N GLY A 177 -17.17 -5.41 19.16
CA GLY A 177 -16.91 -6.66 18.45
C GLY A 177 -15.43 -7.04 18.40
N LYS A 178 -15.14 -8.13 17.69
CA LYS A 178 -13.81 -8.68 17.45
C LYS A 178 -13.35 -8.43 16.02
N LEU A 179 -12.06 -8.17 15.86
CA LEU A 179 -11.41 -8.08 14.57
C LEU A 179 -10.62 -9.36 14.31
N HIS A 180 -11.00 -10.09 13.27
CA HIS A 180 -10.30 -11.27 12.79
C HIS A 180 -9.53 -10.91 11.52
N VAL A 181 -8.21 -11.09 11.53
CA VAL A 181 -7.34 -10.81 10.38
C VAL A 181 -6.62 -12.08 9.96
N THR A 182 -6.71 -12.43 8.68
CA THR A 182 -5.84 -13.43 8.08
C THR A 182 -4.71 -12.73 7.34
N LEU A 183 -3.47 -12.96 7.77
CA LEU A 183 -2.26 -12.52 7.10
C LEU A 183 -1.75 -13.65 6.22
N ASN A 184 -1.96 -13.52 4.91
CA ASN A 184 -1.45 -14.46 3.94
C ASN A 184 -0.24 -13.87 3.20
N ASP A 185 0.86 -14.61 3.24
CA ASP A 185 2.04 -14.36 2.43
C ASP A 185 2.78 -15.69 2.23
N TYR A 186 3.57 -15.79 1.17
CA TYR A 186 4.39 -16.97 0.93
C TYR A 186 5.81 -16.81 1.49
N ASP A 187 6.21 -15.58 1.90
CA ASP A 187 7.55 -15.30 2.40
C ASP A 187 7.68 -15.71 3.89
N PRO A 188 8.44 -16.78 4.21
CA PRO A 188 8.59 -17.27 5.57
C PRO A 188 9.38 -16.29 6.45
N PHE A 189 10.27 -15.48 5.88
CA PHE A 189 11.05 -14.52 6.65
C PHE A 189 10.19 -13.35 7.11
N LEU A 190 9.29 -12.89 6.24
CA LEU A 190 8.28 -11.89 6.60
C LEU A 190 7.34 -12.44 7.70
N MET A 191 6.83 -13.67 7.52
CA MET A 191 5.91 -14.29 8.49
C MET A 191 6.58 -14.58 9.82
N ALA A 192 7.83 -15.05 9.83
CA ALA A 192 8.61 -15.32 11.04
C ALA A 192 8.81 -14.03 11.86
N ARG A 193 9.03 -12.90 11.18
CA ARG A 193 9.16 -11.59 11.81
C ARG A 193 7.84 -11.12 12.39
N ASN A 194 6.73 -11.29 11.68
CA ASN A 194 5.41 -10.92 12.17
C ASN A 194 5.03 -11.70 13.43
N VAL A 195 5.20 -13.02 13.42
CA VAL A 195 4.91 -13.88 14.58
C VAL A 195 5.81 -13.51 15.76
N LEU A 196 7.11 -13.29 15.54
CA LEU A 196 8.02 -12.80 16.58
C LEU A 196 7.51 -11.50 17.22
N PHE A 197 7.04 -10.53 16.42
CA PHE A 197 6.54 -9.24 16.91
C PHE A 197 5.26 -9.38 17.71
N LEU A 198 4.29 -10.14 17.20
CA LEU A 198 3.02 -10.38 17.88
C LEU A 198 3.24 -11.15 19.19
N PHE A 199 4.12 -12.15 19.17
CA PHE A 199 4.56 -12.87 20.36
C PHE A 199 5.15 -11.92 21.40
N MET A 200 6.13 -11.09 21.03
CA MET A 200 6.75 -10.12 21.95
C MET A 200 5.73 -9.13 22.52
N LEU A 201 4.78 -8.67 21.71
CA LEU A 201 3.76 -7.71 22.11
C LEU A 201 2.86 -8.26 23.23
N VAL A 202 2.51 -9.56 23.17
CA VAL A 202 1.71 -10.23 24.20
C VAL A 202 2.57 -10.68 25.37
N ARG A 203 3.67 -11.37 25.09
CA ARG A 203 4.55 -12.00 26.09
C ARG A 203 5.15 -11.00 27.08
N PHE A 204 5.42 -9.78 26.60
CA PHE A 204 5.99 -8.69 27.37
C PHE A 204 5.03 -7.50 27.45
N ALA A 205 3.71 -7.74 27.41
CA ALA A 205 2.69 -6.70 27.44
C ALA A 205 2.78 -5.79 28.69
N ASP A 206 3.21 -6.37 29.81
CA ASP A 206 3.39 -5.72 31.12
C ASP A 206 4.72 -4.95 31.22
N ALA A 207 5.65 -5.15 30.28
CA ALA A 207 6.91 -4.41 30.28
C ALA A 207 6.68 -2.98 29.79
N ASP A 208 7.15 -2.01 30.58
CA ASP A 208 7.12 -0.60 30.20
C ASP A 208 7.76 -0.40 28.83
N HIS A 209 7.07 0.29 27.93
CA HIS A 209 7.56 0.65 26.59
C HIS A 209 7.71 -0.50 25.57
N ILE A 210 7.10 -1.69 25.75
CA ILE A 210 7.20 -2.78 24.75
C ILE A 210 6.84 -2.32 23.33
N ALA A 211 5.78 -1.50 23.15
CA ALA A 211 5.42 -0.96 21.84
C ALA A 211 6.55 -0.14 21.21
N SER A 212 7.21 0.73 22.00
CA SER A 212 8.35 1.53 21.55
C SER A 212 9.54 0.66 21.14
N SER A 213 9.86 -0.37 21.95
CA SER A 213 10.91 -1.34 21.62
C SER A 213 10.60 -2.08 20.31
N LEU A 214 9.34 -2.49 20.10
CA LEU A 214 8.92 -3.12 18.85
C LEU A 214 9.04 -2.20 17.64
N VAL A 215 8.72 -0.91 17.76
CA VAL A 215 8.94 0.05 16.66
C VAL A 215 10.42 0.17 16.31
N THR A 216 11.30 0.18 17.32
CA THR A 216 12.76 0.17 17.11
C THR A 216 13.22 -1.11 16.43
N ILE A 217 12.76 -2.28 16.88
CA ILE A 217 13.07 -3.57 16.25
C ILE A 217 12.50 -3.63 14.81
N TRP A 218 11.34 -3.01 14.57
CA TRP A 218 10.71 -2.98 13.26
C TRP A 218 11.60 -2.26 12.24
N TYR A 219 12.10 -1.06 12.56
CA TYR A 219 12.62 -0.16 11.53
C TYR A 219 14.09 0.23 11.67
N SER A 220 14.72 0.00 12.83
CA SER A 220 16.12 0.37 13.04
C SER A 220 17.07 -0.73 12.58
N PHE A 221 18.12 -0.35 11.86
CA PHE A 221 19.17 -1.26 11.40
C PHE A 221 20.07 -1.72 12.54
N HIS A 222 20.19 -0.89 13.58
CA HIS A 222 21.04 -1.15 14.73
C HIS A 222 20.22 -0.96 16.00
N LEU A 223 20.50 -1.78 17.00
CA LEU A 223 19.68 -1.95 18.18
C LEU A 223 20.47 -1.64 19.45
N PRO A 224 19.84 -0.99 20.44
CA PRO A 224 20.32 -1.01 21.80
C PRO A 224 20.31 -2.44 22.36
N LYS A 225 21.09 -2.65 23.43
CA LYS A 225 21.21 -3.95 24.10
C LYS A 225 19.86 -4.53 24.54
N ARG A 226 18.94 -3.67 24.98
CA ARG A 226 17.61 -4.07 25.45
C ARG A 226 16.81 -4.75 24.33
N GLU A 227 16.65 -4.08 23.19
CA GLU A 227 15.91 -4.59 22.04
C GLU A 227 16.55 -5.85 21.46
N TYR A 228 17.88 -5.90 21.38
CA TYR A 228 18.60 -7.10 20.95
C TYR A 228 18.34 -8.29 21.89
N ASN A 229 18.39 -8.08 23.20
CA ASN A 229 18.08 -9.13 24.18
C ASN A 229 16.63 -9.58 24.10
N LEU A 230 15.67 -8.67 23.88
CA LEU A 230 14.26 -9.02 23.67
C LEU A 230 14.11 -9.99 22.49
N ILE A 231 14.77 -9.71 21.36
CA ILE A 231 14.78 -10.62 20.21
C ILE A 231 15.35 -11.98 20.62
N LYS A 232 16.56 -12.03 21.19
CA LYS A 232 17.23 -13.31 21.50
C LYS A 232 16.50 -14.15 22.54
N ILE A 233 15.86 -13.54 23.55
CA ILE A 233 15.05 -14.27 24.52
C ILE A 233 13.80 -14.85 23.84
N SER A 234 13.13 -14.04 23.02
CA SER A 234 11.91 -14.46 22.32
C SER A 234 12.19 -15.59 21.32
N LEU A 235 13.28 -15.50 20.56
CA LEU A 235 13.68 -16.54 19.62
C LEU A 235 13.97 -17.87 20.33
N LYS A 236 14.66 -17.87 21.47
CA LYS A 236 14.90 -19.10 22.25
C LYS A 236 13.60 -19.79 22.67
N GLU A 237 12.57 -19.03 23.03
CA GLU A 237 11.26 -19.58 23.41
C GLU A 237 10.52 -20.08 22.17
N LEU A 238 10.46 -19.27 21.10
CA LEU A 238 9.74 -19.60 19.86
C LEU A 238 10.31 -20.82 19.13
N ILE A 239 11.62 -21.03 19.12
CA ILE A 239 12.25 -22.19 18.46
C ILE A 239 11.77 -23.52 19.08
N LEU A 240 11.42 -23.52 20.37
CA LEU A 240 11.03 -24.71 21.12
C LEU A 240 9.51 -24.85 21.29
N ILE A 241 8.73 -23.89 20.78
CA ILE A 241 7.28 -23.84 21.02
C ILE A 241 6.52 -24.76 20.07
N SER A 242 5.38 -25.30 20.49
CA SER A 242 4.42 -25.95 19.60
C SER A 242 3.37 -24.96 19.10
N ALA A 243 2.66 -25.29 18.02
CA ALA A 243 1.63 -24.41 17.45
C ALA A 243 0.52 -24.09 18.46
N GLN A 244 0.03 -25.12 19.18
CA GLN A 244 -0.95 -24.93 20.25
C GLN A 244 -0.41 -24.03 21.36
N LYS A 245 0.84 -24.27 21.81
CA LYS A 245 1.42 -23.47 22.89
C LYS A 245 1.62 -22.01 22.46
N LEU A 246 1.98 -21.76 21.21
CA LEU A 246 2.07 -20.40 20.64
C LEU A 246 0.70 -19.70 20.69
N CYS A 247 -0.37 -20.39 20.29
CA CYS A 247 -1.73 -19.88 20.39
C CYS A 247 -2.06 -19.52 21.85
N ASP A 248 -1.77 -20.41 22.80
CA ASP A 248 -2.07 -20.21 24.22
C ASP A 248 -1.29 -19.02 24.82
N VAL A 249 0.03 -18.95 24.62
CA VAL A 249 0.86 -17.87 25.19
C VAL A 249 0.58 -16.51 24.56
N THR A 250 0.05 -16.50 23.33
CA THR A 250 -0.43 -15.30 22.66
C THR A 250 -1.91 -15.02 22.93
N ARG A 251 -2.55 -15.75 23.86
CA ARG A 251 -3.98 -15.58 24.24
C ARG A 251 -4.94 -15.73 23.05
N GLY A 252 -4.64 -16.64 22.13
CA GLY A 252 -5.40 -16.84 20.90
C GLY A 252 -5.23 -15.73 19.87
N LEU A 253 -4.23 -14.85 20.03
CA LEU A 253 -3.90 -13.84 19.03
C LEU A 253 -3.29 -14.48 17.78
N VAL A 254 -2.33 -15.39 17.93
CA VAL A 254 -1.58 -15.96 16.80
C VAL A 254 -1.91 -17.43 16.65
N CYS A 255 -2.48 -17.79 15.49
CA CYS A 255 -2.72 -19.17 15.11
C CYS A 255 -1.87 -19.53 13.88
N VAL A 256 -1.18 -20.67 13.96
CA VAL A 256 -0.39 -21.31 12.89
C VAL A 256 -0.67 -22.81 12.91
N THR A 257 -0.43 -23.49 11.80
CA THR A 257 -0.32 -24.96 11.75
C THR A 257 1.08 -25.43 12.16
N ASP A 258 1.24 -26.72 12.49
CA ASP A 258 2.56 -27.29 12.80
C ASP A 258 3.53 -27.24 11.60
N GLU A 259 3.00 -27.41 10.38
CA GLU A 259 3.77 -27.30 9.14
C GLU A 259 4.31 -25.87 8.95
N GLU A 260 3.44 -24.86 9.12
CA GLU A 260 3.86 -23.46 9.03
C GLU A 260 4.90 -23.12 10.09
N LEU A 261 4.68 -23.56 11.34
CA LEU A 261 5.60 -23.32 12.45
C LEU A 261 7.00 -23.86 12.17
N LEU A 262 7.13 -25.02 11.50
CA LEU A 262 8.42 -25.58 11.13
C LEU A 262 9.23 -24.59 10.26
N TYR A 263 8.61 -23.97 9.26
CA TYR A 263 9.29 -22.99 8.40
C TYR A 263 9.69 -21.73 9.17
N LEU A 264 8.83 -21.27 10.09
CA LEU A 264 9.14 -20.10 10.92
C LEU A 264 10.33 -20.39 11.86
N SER A 265 10.38 -21.58 12.45
CA SER A 265 11.45 -22.00 13.35
C SER A 265 12.82 -22.04 12.67
N ILE A 266 12.90 -22.47 11.40
CA ILE A 266 14.15 -22.44 10.62
C ILE A 266 14.70 -21.00 10.52
N VAL A 267 13.83 -20.02 10.27
CA VAL A 267 14.22 -18.61 10.20
C VAL A 267 14.68 -18.12 11.57
N TRP A 268 13.94 -18.45 12.62
CA TRP A 268 14.27 -18.06 13.99
C TRP A 268 15.60 -18.64 14.48
N GLU A 269 15.91 -19.89 14.16
CA GLU A 269 17.20 -20.53 14.46
C GLU A 269 18.36 -19.76 13.82
N LYS A 270 18.21 -19.37 12.56
CA LYS A 270 19.23 -18.59 11.86
C LYS A 270 19.41 -17.21 12.50
N TRP A 271 18.33 -16.47 12.77
CA TRP A 271 18.43 -15.19 13.49
C TRP A 271 18.99 -15.33 14.90
N GLN A 272 18.72 -16.45 15.58
CA GLN A 272 19.24 -16.75 16.90
C GLN A 272 20.75 -17.00 16.87
N GLY A 273 21.26 -17.70 15.84
CA GLY A 273 22.68 -18.01 15.65
C GLY A 273 23.55 -16.86 15.12
N LEU A 274 22.96 -15.79 14.56
CA LEU A 274 23.74 -14.64 14.05
C LEU A 274 24.49 -13.91 15.16
N GLU A 275 25.80 -13.74 14.98
CA GLU A 275 26.62 -12.77 15.70
C GLU A 275 26.31 -11.37 15.15
N CYS A 276 25.87 -10.48 16.03
CA CYS A 276 25.41 -9.14 15.69
C CYS A 276 26.12 -8.05 16.47
N ARG A 277 27.08 -8.39 17.35
CA ARG A 277 27.88 -7.39 18.06
C ARG A 277 28.82 -6.69 17.08
N ARG A 278 28.58 -5.40 16.86
CA ARG A 278 29.25 -4.60 15.81
C ARG A 278 30.76 -4.47 15.97
N ASP A 279 31.30 -4.71 17.17
CA ASP A 279 32.73 -4.72 17.47
C ASP A 279 33.41 -6.07 17.21
N MET A 280 32.64 -7.13 16.97
CA MET A 280 33.16 -8.47 16.66
C MET A 280 33.47 -8.60 15.17
N LYS A 281 34.64 -9.17 14.84
CA LYS A 281 35.10 -9.37 13.45
C LYS A 281 34.18 -10.28 12.63
N THR A 282 33.52 -11.24 13.27
CA THR A 282 32.61 -12.21 12.64
C THR A 282 31.17 -11.73 12.56
N SER A 283 30.87 -10.53 13.07
CA SER A 283 29.50 -9.99 13.06
C SER A 283 29.05 -9.69 11.63
N ILE A 284 27.75 -9.85 11.40
CA ILE A 284 27.11 -9.19 10.27
C ILE A 284 27.32 -7.67 10.39
N ASN A 285 27.36 -6.96 9.26
CA ASN A 285 27.56 -5.51 9.22
C ASN A 285 26.51 -4.86 8.31
N LEU A 286 25.36 -4.50 8.88
CA LEU A 286 24.25 -3.97 8.09
C LEU A 286 24.54 -2.57 7.56
N ARG A 287 25.37 -1.77 8.26
CA ARG A 287 25.80 -0.45 7.77
C ARG A 287 26.58 -0.57 6.46
N GLN A 288 27.58 -1.44 6.42
CA GLN A 288 28.39 -1.65 5.23
C GLN A 288 27.56 -2.27 4.11
N GLN A 289 26.77 -3.30 4.40
CA GLN A 289 25.91 -3.92 3.40
C GLN A 289 24.89 -2.95 2.80
N ARG A 290 24.31 -2.05 3.60
CA ARG A 290 23.42 -0.97 3.12
C ARG A 290 24.16 -0.01 2.19
N LYS A 291 25.38 0.40 2.56
CA LYS A 291 26.22 1.28 1.76
C LYS A 291 26.53 0.63 0.41
N ASP A 292 26.93 -0.64 0.41
CA ASP A 292 27.23 -1.41 -0.81
C ASP A 292 25.97 -1.54 -1.68
N LEU A 293 24.80 -1.79 -1.07
CA LEU A 293 23.52 -1.84 -1.76
C LEU A 293 23.17 -0.53 -2.48
N LEU A 294 23.36 0.61 -1.82
CA LEU A 294 23.11 1.93 -2.41
C LEU A 294 24.12 2.28 -3.51
N GLN A 295 25.39 1.90 -3.31
CA GLN A 295 26.46 2.17 -4.30
C GLN A 295 26.31 1.31 -5.55
N ASN A 296 25.89 0.05 -5.40
CA ASN A 296 25.77 -0.91 -6.49
C ASN A 296 24.38 -0.97 -7.11
N SER A 297 23.39 -0.21 -6.61
CA SER A 297 22.05 -0.18 -7.21
C SER A 297 22.07 0.40 -8.64
N ASP A 298 21.05 0.06 -9.41
CA ASP A 298 20.84 0.59 -10.75
C ASP A 298 20.67 2.12 -10.74
N GLN A 299 20.89 2.73 -11.92
CA GLN A 299 20.84 4.18 -12.10
C GLN A 299 19.46 4.77 -11.75
N GLN A 300 18.38 4.07 -12.09
CA GLN A 300 17.03 4.53 -11.78
C GLN A 300 16.79 4.57 -10.26
N THR A 301 17.28 3.58 -9.52
CA THR A 301 17.21 3.57 -8.05
C THR A 301 17.97 4.73 -7.42
N LYS A 302 19.17 5.05 -7.92
CA LYS A 302 19.97 6.20 -7.47
C LYS A 302 19.24 7.51 -7.74
N GLU A 303 18.69 7.67 -8.94
CA GLU A 303 17.92 8.86 -9.32
C GLU A 303 16.66 9.04 -8.49
N GLU A 304 15.92 7.96 -8.21
CA GLU A 304 14.72 8.00 -7.36
C GLU A 304 15.06 8.45 -5.93
N CYS A 305 16.11 7.88 -5.32
CA CYS A 305 16.54 8.27 -3.96
C CYS A 305 17.03 9.73 -3.91
N SER A 306 17.81 10.14 -4.91
CA SER A 306 18.28 11.53 -5.02
C SER A 306 17.12 12.50 -5.20
N SER A 307 16.19 12.19 -6.12
CA SER A 307 15.00 12.99 -6.36
C SER A 307 14.12 13.10 -5.12
N TYR A 308 13.99 12.03 -4.36
CA TYR A 308 13.27 12.03 -3.09
C TYR A 308 13.88 13.05 -2.11
N LEU A 309 15.18 12.98 -1.82
CA LEU A 309 15.83 13.92 -0.90
C LEU A 309 15.70 15.39 -1.36
N LYS A 310 15.84 15.62 -2.67
CA LYS A 310 15.65 16.92 -3.33
C LYS A 310 14.21 17.46 -3.22
N GLY A 311 13.23 16.56 -3.17
CA GLY A 311 11.80 16.87 -3.00
C GLY A 311 11.36 17.19 -1.58
N ILE A 312 12.22 16.99 -0.57
CA ILE A 312 11.92 17.26 0.85
C ILE A 312 12.34 18.69 1.21
N ASN A 313 11.65 19.31 2.16
CA ASN A 313 12.05 20.60 2.72
C ASN A 313 13.45 20.55 3.36
N ALA A 314 14.17 21.67 3.37
CA ALA A 314 15.59 21.70 3.76
C ALA A 314 15.86 21.17 5.20
N ARG A 315 14.92 21.40 6.12
CA ARG A 315 15.05 20.95 7.50
C ARG A 315 14.98 19.42 7.59
N ASP A 316 13.94 18.83 7.03
CA ASP A 316 13.73 17.38 7.09
C ASP A 316 14.75 16.65 6.22
N ARG A 317 15.16 17.23 5.08
CA ARG A 317 16.19 16.67 4.19
C ARG A 317 17.47 16.31 4.93
N ARG A 318 18.00 17.22 5.76
CA ARG A 318 19.23 16.98 6.53
C ARG A 318 19.11 15.77 7.47
N GLN A 319 17.95 15.56 8.06
CA GLN A 319 17.72 14.43 8.96
C GLN A 319 17.49 13.12 8.18
N MET A 320 16.84 13.21 7.01
CA MET A 320 16.65 12.07 6.11
C MET A 320 17.97 11.60 5.48
N GLU A 321 18.86 12.52 5.09
CA GLU A 321 20.22 12.22 4.62
C GLU A 321 20.99 11.40 5.67
N LYS A 322 20.99 11.85 6.93
CA LYS A 322 21.58 11.08 8.05
C LYS A 322 20.95 9.69 8.16
N TRP A 323 19.62 9.59 8.07
CA TRP A 323 18.96 8.28 8.12
C TRP A 323 19.43 7.35 7.00
N PHE A 324 19.66 7.84 5.78
CA PHE A 324 20.22 7.03 4.70
C PHE A 324 21.63 6.48 5.03
N GLU A 325 22.43 7.24 5.78
CA GLU A 325 23.77 6.85 6.22
C GLU A 325 23.78 5.83 7.37
N HIS A 326 22.95 6.04 8.40
CA HIS A 326 23.01 5.25 9.63
C HIS A 326 21.85 4.26 9.82
N GLY A 327 20.71 4.44 9.13
CA GLY A 327 19.55 3.54 9.19
C GLY A 327 18.91 3.37 10.57
N LEU A 328 19.00 4.38 11.45
CA LEU A 328 18.51 4.30 12.84
C LEU A 328 17.11 4.86 12.94
N PHE A 329 16.24 4.15 13.65
CA PHE A 329 14.84 4.55 13.85
C PHE A 329 14.47 4.38 15.32
N LEU A 330 14.71 5.45 16.09
CA LEU A 330 14.72 5.44 17.56
C LEU A 330 13.82 6.56 18.11
N PRO A 331 13.31 6.43 19.35
CA PRO A 331 12.44 7.44 19.97
C PRO A 331 13.17 8.74 20.32
N CYS A 332 14.50 8.71 20.36
CA CYS A 332 15.36 9.87 20.59
C CYS A 332 16.68 9.72 19.81
N GLU A 333 17.46 10.79 19.73
CA GLU A 333 18.80 10.70 19.15
C GLU A 333 19.68 9.74 19.96
N ALA A 334 20.53 8.98 19.25
CA ALA A 334 21.45 8.01 19.85
C ALA A 334 22.81 8.10 19.18
N LYS A 335 23.85 7.77 19.95
CA LYS A 335 25.23 7.64 19.45
C LYS A 335 25.49 6.19 19.08
N GLU A 336 26.55 5.94 18.30
CA GLU A 336 26.88 4.57 17.87
C GLU A 336 27.08 3.58 19.03
N ARG A 337 27.66 4.05 20.15
CA ARG A 337 27.86 3.24 21.37
C ARG A 337 26.55 2.81 22.02
N ASP A 338 25.46 3.52 21.76
CA ASP A 338 24.13 3.25 22.33
C ASP A 338 23.39 2.16 21.52
N VAL A 339 23.90 1.83 20.32
CA VAL A 339 23.36 0.80 19.40
C VAL A 339 24.45 -0.20 18.96
N PRO A 340 24.97 -1.02 19.89
CA PRO A 340 26.11 -1.89 19.63
C PRO A 340 25.78 -3.17 18.84
N PHE A 341 24.49 -3.41 18.50
CA PHE A 341 24.06 -4.62 17.80
C PHE A 341 23.45 -4.31 16.44
N ASP A 342 23.74 -5.12 15.42
CA ASP A 342 22.95 -5.18 14.18
C ASP A 342 21.60 -5.87 14.43
N ASN A 343 20.57 -5.48 13.68
CA ASN A 343 19.23 -6.06 13.77
C ASN A 343 19.11 -7.36 12.95
N PRO A 344 19.09 -8.55 13.57
CA PRO A 344 19.03 -9.81 12.82
C PRO A 344 17.71 -9.96 12.05
N THR A 345 16.62 -9.33 12.49
CA THR A 345 15.29 -9.47 11.86
C THR A 345 15.17 -8.75 10.51
N LEU A 346 16.17 -7.97 10.11
CA LEU A 346 16.25 -7.33 8.79
C LEU A 346 17.06 -8.15 7.78
N THR A 347 17.30 -9.43 8.09
CA THR A 347 18.19 -10.30 7.31
C THR A 347 17.48 -11.53 6.80
N ALA A 348 17.90 -11.99 5.63
CA ALA A 348 17.53 -13.25 5.01
C ALA A 348 18.65 -13.66 4.02
N PRO A 349 18.64 -14.89 3.49
CA PRO A 349 19.46 -15.24 2.34
C PRO A 349 19.17 -14.32 1.15
N LYS A 350 20.11 -14.19 0.21
CA LYS A 350 19.86 -13.44 -1.03
C LYS A 350 18.72 -14.10 -1.79
N ALA A 351 17.78 -13.31 -2.33
CA ALA A 351 16.66 -13.82 -3.12
C ALA A 351 17.13 -14.87 -4.16
N SER A 352 18.13 -14.57 -4.97
CA SER A 352 18.68 -15.48 -5.99
C SER A 352 19.16 -16.85 -5.47
N THR A 353 19.32 -17.04 -4.15
CA THR A 353 19.81 -18.29 -3.55
C THR A 353 18.71 -19.29 -3.19
N TYR A 354 17.47 -18.86 -3.05
CA TYR A 354 16.31 -19.74 -2.84
C TYR A 354 15.22 -19.57 -3.90
N TRP A 355 15.31 -18.53 -4.74
CA TRP A 355 14.53 -18.37 -5.97
C TRP A 355 15.31 -18.91 -7.18
N VAL A 356 15.51 -20.23 -7.25
CA VAL A 356 16.08 -20.88 -8.45
C VAL A 356 14.95 -21.59 -9.22
N ASP A 357 14.82 -21.21 -10.49
CA ASP A 357 13.80 -21.63 -11.46
C ASP A 357 12.38 -21.08 -11.26
N LYS A 358 11.59 -21.01 -12.34
CA LYS A 358 10.22 -20.42 -12.41
C LYS A 358 9.18 -21.05 -11.47
N ASP A 359 9.60 -22.02 -10.67
CA ASP A 359 8.84 -22.84 -9.72
C ASP A 359 9.35 -22.65 -8.27
N ALA A 360 9.95 -21.52 -7.96
CA ALA A 360 10.66 -21.24 -6.71
C ALA A 360 9.83 -21.26 -5.39
N CYS A 361 8.51 -21.45 -5.43
CA CYS A 361 7.75 -21.80 -4.22
C CYS A 361 8.06 -23.24 -3.73
N LEU A 362 8.62 -24.10 -4.58
CA LEU A 362 8.76 -25.54 -4.33
C LEU A 362 10.02 -25.95 -3.53
N LEU A 363 10.96 -25.06 -3.18
CA LEU A 363 12.11 -25.48 -2.35
C LEU A 363 11.79 -25.52 -0.86
N LEU A 364 10.85 -24.70 -0.37
CA LEU A 364 10.37 -24.78 1.00
C LEU A 364 9.05 -25.56 1.05
N LEU A 365 8.09 -25.30 0.15
CA LEU A 365 6.72 -25.84 0.21
C LEU A 365 6.50 -27.19 -0.54
N ARG A 366 7.55 -27.94 -0.88
CA ARG A 366 7.38 -29.30 -1.45
C ARG A 366 6.75 -30.20 -0.39
N LYS A 367 5.57 -30.77 -0.70
CA LYS A 367 4.85 -31.78 0.13
C LYS A 367 5.66 -33.06 0.38
N GLU A 368 6.71 -33.29 -0.39
CA GLU A 368 7.70 -34.32 -0.11
C GLU A 368 8.62 -33.77 0.98
N ALA A 369 8.44 -34.27 2.21
CA ALA A 369 9.20 -34.03 3.45
C ALA A 369 10.14 -32.80 3.46
N PRO A 370 10.01 -31.87 4.42
CA PRO A 370 10.71 -30.58 4.43
C PRO A 370 12.15 -30.80 3.96
N PRO A 371 12.52 -30.38 2.74
CA PRO A 371 13.85 -30.65 2.25
C PRO A 371 14.75 -29.97 3.27
N ALA A 372 15.65 -30.74 3.87
CA ALA A 372 16.70 -30.20 4.69
C ALA A 372 17.25 -29.00 3.92
N MET A 373 17.12 -27.79 4.48
CA MET A 373 17.69 -26.58 3.90
C MET A 373 19.04 -26.96 3.31
N PRO A 374 19.35 -26.58 2.05
CA PRO A 374 20.61 -26.97 1.43
C PRO A 374 21.73 -26.83 2.45
N LYS A 375 22.47 -27.92 2.70
CA LYS A 375 23.53 -27.96 3.73
C LYS A 375 24.61 -26.91 3.49
N GLU A 376 24.64 -26.32 2.29
CA GLU A 376 25.41 -25.12 1.97
C GLU A 376 24.83 -23.91 2.73
N GLU A 377 25.54 -23.47 3.76
CA GLU A 377 25.19 -22.30 4.57
C GLU A 377 25.14 -21.03 3.70
N PHE A 378 23.97 -20.67 3.18
CA PHE A 378 23.78 -19.35 2.59
C PHE A 378 23.85 -18.29 3.70
N PRO A 379 24.77 -17.31 3.60
CA PRO A 379 24.89 -16.29 4.63
C PRO A 379 23.66 -15.39 4.62
N PHE A 380 23.09 -15.13 5.80
CA PHE A 380 22.05 -14.12 5.96
C PHE A 380 22.68 -12.74 5.77
N THR A 381 22.06 -11.94 4.91
CA THR A 381 22.48 -10.57 4.59
C THR A 381 21.31 -9.62 4.76
N LEU A 382 21.57 -8.32 4.73
CA LEU A 382 20.55 -7.29 4.71
C LEU A 382 19.55 -7.55 3.58
N SER A 383 18.27 -7.65 3.94
CA SER A 383 17.18 -7.97 3.01
C SER A 383 16.18 -6.82 2.87
N ILE A 384 16.62 -5.60 3.19
CA ILE A 384 15.85 -4.37 2.97
C ILE A 384 16.36 -3.68 1.71
N GLY A 385 15.51 -3.58 0.70
CA GLY A 385 15.85 -2.90 -0.55
C GLY A 385 16.08 -1.39 -0.34
N PRO A 386 16.87 -0.72 -1.20
CA PRO A 386 17.25 0.69 -1.01
C PRO A 386 16.08 1.67 -0.93
N LYS A 387 14.95 1.33 -1.57
CA LYS A 387 13.73 2.13 -1.65
C LYS A 387 12.74 1.84 -0.51
N LEU A 388 12.97 0.78 0.26
CA LEU A 388 12.08 0.32 1.31
C LEU A 388 12.47 1.03 2.63
N ILE A 389 11.79 2.13 2.92
CA ILE A 389 12.11 3.02 4.06
C ILE A 389 10.88 3.17 4.97
N PRO A 390 11.03 3.34 6.29
CA PRO A 390 9.89 3.46 7.22
C PRO A 390 8.94 4.62 6.88
N PHE A 391 9.46 5.66 6.23
CA PHE A 391 8.73 6.89 5.92
C PHE A 391 7.75 6.75 4.75
N THR A 392 7.87 5.70 3.93
CA THR A 392 6.96 5.47 2.80
C THR A 392 5.67 4.76 3.20
N VAL A 393 5.68 4.08 4.35
CA VAL A 393 4.62 3.14 4.72
C VAL A 393 3.62 3.71 5.72
N TRP A 394 3.91 4.85 6.34
CA TRP A 394 2.99 5.58 7.23
C TRP A 394 2.69 6.98 6.70
N ASP A 395 1.42 7.38 6.64
CA ASP A 395 1.02 8.69 6.10
C ASP A 395 1.65 9.84 6.91
N CYS A 396 2.54 10.62 6.29
CA CYS A 396 3.22 11.72 6.97
C CYS A 396 2.27 12.83 7.44
N LEU A 397 1.09 12.95 6.83
CA LEU A 397 0.07 13.90 7.26
C LEU A 397 -0.51 13.49 8.62
N ARG A 398 -0.77 12.19 8.81
CA ARG A 398 -1.25 11.64 10.08
C ARG A 398 -0.18 11.64 11.15
N VAL A 399 1.07 11.34 10.77
CA VAL A 399 2.22 11.43 11.68
C VAL A 399 2.40 12.86 12.22
N ARG A 400 2.33 13.87 11.33
CA ARG A 400 2.45 15.29 11.72
C ARG A 400 1.26 15.78 12.54
N GLU A 401 0.07 15.27 12.27
CA GLU A 401 -1.12 15.57 13.09
C GLU A 401 -0.94 15.03 14.51
N HIS A 402 -0.51 13.77 14.64
CA HIS A 402 -0.24 13.13 15.93
C HIS A 402 0.84 13.86 16.75
N SER A 403 1.90 14.34 16.11
CA SER A 403 2.95 15.10 16.80
C SER A 403 2.55 16.53 17.21
N GLY A 404 1.27 16.91 17.05
CA GLY A 404 0.80 18.28 17.25
C GLY A 404 1.47 19.28 16.29
N ARG A 405 2.01 18.79 15.17
CA ARG A 405 2.90 19.51 14.26
C ARG A 405 4.14 20.10 14.96
N SER A 406 4.51 19.55 16.12
CA SER A 406 5.76 19.86 16.81
C SER A 406 6.94 19.42 15.96
N PHE A 407 8.02 20.18 16.02
CA PHE A 407 9.11 20.02 15.08
C PHE A 407 10.26 19.14 15.61
N SER A 408 9.99 17.87 15.94
CA SER A 408 11.04 16.88 16.16
C SER A 408 11.58 16.32 14.83
N SER A 409 12.63 15.49 14.85
CA SER A 409 13.10 14.82 13.63
C SER A 409 12.03 13.89 13.06
N PRO A 410 12.00 13.64 11.73
CA PRO A 410 11.06 12.68 11.16
C PRO A 410 11.14 11.28 11.80
N MET A 411 12.31 10.83 12.26
CA MET A 411 12.49 9.54 12.93
C MET A 411 11.68 9.51 14.23
N VAL A 412 11.83 10.54 15.07
CA VAL A 412 11.13 10.63 16.36
C VAL A 412 9.62 10.77 16.16
N MET A 413 9.17 11.59 15.19
CA MET A 413 7.74 11.75 14.92
C MET A 413 7.08 10.44 14.48
N TYR A 414 7.69 9.75 13.50
CA TYR A 414 7.15 8.48 13.03
C TYR A 414 7.25 7.40 14.10
N HIS A 415 8.35 7.35 14.86
CA HIS A 415 8.51 6.38 15.95
C HIS A 415 7.41 6.54 17.00
N SER A 416 7.15 7.78 17.44
CA SER A 416 6.06 8.11 18.38
C SER A 416 4.69 7.69 17.82
N TYR A 417 4.40 8.05 16.56
CA TYR A 417 3.14 7.72 15.92
C TYR A 417 2.89 6.22 15.87
N VAL A 418 3.86 5.44 15.39
CA VAL A 418 3.71 3.98 15.29
C VAL A 418 3.64 3.35 16.68
N THR A 419 4.34 3.92 17.67
CA THR A 419 4.26 3.48 19.07
C THR A 419 2.84 3.63 19.60
N ASP A 420 2.18 4.76 19.36
CA ASP A 420 0.77 4.98 19.75
C ASP A 420 -0.17 3.98 19.08
N LEU A 421 -0.01 3.73 17.77
CA LEU A 421 -0.81 2.73 17.07
C LEU A 421 -0.64 1.32 17.67
N LEU A 422 0.61 0.93 17.97
CA LEU A 422 0.88 -0.36 18.60
C LEU A 422 0.31 -0.46 20.02
N GLN A 423 0.29 0.64 20.80
CA GLN A 423 -0.34 0.64 22.12
C GLN A 423 -1.87 0.44 22.02
N LYS A 424 -2.51 1.08 21.06
CA LYS A 424 -3.95 0.89 20.79
C LYS A 424 -4.24 -0.54 20.35
N ALA A 425 -3.45 -1.08 19.42
CA ALA A 425 -3.57 -2.48 19.00
C ALA A 425 -3.33 -3.44 20.17
N LYS A 426 -2.33 -3.20 21.03
CA LYS A 426 -2.06 -3.97 22.25
C LYS A 426 -3.27 -4.03 23.16
N SER A 427 -3.97 -2.92 23.35
CA SER A 427 -5.19 -2.89 24.15
C SER A 427 -6.24 -3.87 23.62
N LEU A 428 -6.53 -3.87 22.32
CA LEU A 428 -7.46 -4.81 21.71
C LEU A 428 -7.05 -6.28 21.90
N ILE A 429 -5.75 -6.56 21.72
CA ILE A 429 -5.17 -7.88 21.92
C ILE A 429 -5.40 -8.37 23.35
N LEU A 430 -5.08 -7.55 24.35
CA LEU A 430 -5.20 -7.93 25.76
C LEU A 430 -6.64 -8.17 26.20
N HIS A 431 -7.62 -7.55 25.53
CA HIS A 431 -9.04 -7.78 25.72
C HIS A 431 -9.60 -8.95 24.88
N GLY A 432 -8.76 -9.68 24.13
CA GLY A 432 -9.21 -10.78 23.29
C GLY A 432 -10.11 -10.34 22.13
N ARG A 433 -9.90 -9.11 21.62
CA ARG A 433 -10.71 -8.51 20.55
C ARG A 433 -9.97 -8.41 19.20
N LEU A 434 -8.71 -8.81 19.15
CA LEU A 434 -7.94 -8.94 17.90
C LEU A 434 -7.42 -10.37 17.79
N HIS A 435 -7.72 -11.03 16.67
CA HIS A 435 -7.24 -12.37 16.34
C HIS A 435 -6.55 -12.33 14.98
N ILE A 436 -5.38 -12.98 14.87
CA ILE A 436 -4.55 -13.00 13.69
C ILE A 436 -4.24 -14.46 13.32
N HIS A 437 -4.78 -14.89 12.19
CA HIS A 437 -4.40 -16.16 11.57
C HIS A 437 -3.26 -15.91 10.59
N ILE A 438 -2.17 -16.65 10.75
CA ILE A 438 -1.04 -16.63 9.82
C ILE A 438 -1.28 -17.72 8.77
N SER A 439 -1.14 -17.37 7.51
CA SER A 439 -1.18 -18.33 6.40
C SER A 439 0.10 -18.19 5.57
N LEU A 440 1.01 -19.14 5.75
CA LEU A 440 2.25 -19.20 4.97
C LEU A 440 2.00 -19.99 3.69
N ALA A 441 1.47 -19.31 2.67
CA ALA A 441 1.09 -19.95 1.42
C ALA A 441 1.03 -18.95 0.27
N ASN A 442 1.16 -19.46 -0.96
CA ASN A 442 0.83 -18.67 -2.13
C ASN A 442 -0.64 -18.21 -2.04
N CYS A 443 -0.89 -16.93 -2.27
CA CYS A 443 -2.22 -16.34 -2.19
C CYS A 443 -3.26 -17.01 -3.10
N LEU A 444 -2.84 -17.65 -4.19
CA LEU A 444 -3.73 -18.39 -5.09
C LEU A 444 -4.13 -19.77 -4.56
N ASP A 445 -3.37 -20.34 -3.62
CA ASP A 445 -3.68 -21.60 -2.96
C ASP A 445 -4.57 -21.39 -1.71
N PHE A 446 -4.52 -20.19 -1.15
CA PHE A 446 -5.28 -19.81 0.03
C PHE A 446 -6.80 -20.09 -0.06
N PRO A 447 -7.52 -19.86 -1.18
CA PRO A 447 -8.94 -20.20 -1.28
C PRO A 447 -9.27 -21.69 -1.05
N SER A 448 -8.31 -22.59 -1.29
CA SER A 448 -8.48 -24.01 -0.97
C SER A 448 -8.26 -24.26 0.52
N GLN A 449 -7.23 -23.65 1.12
CA GLN A 449 -6.97 -23.71 2.56
C GLN A 449 -8.14 -23.14 3.38
N HIS A 450 -8.68 -21.98 2.97
CA HIS A 450 -9.84 -21.33 3.58
C HIS A 450 -11.04 -22.28 3.70
N ARG A 451 -11.32 -23.04 2.63
CA ARG A 451 -12.39 -24.06 2.63
C ARG A 451 -12.10 -25.21 3.58
N THR A 452 -10.87 -25.73 3.56
CA THR A 452 -10.46 -26.84 4.45
C THR A 452 -10.55 -26.46 5.92
N LEU A 453 -10.13 -25.24 6.26
CA LEU A 453 -10.12 -24.71 7.62
C LEU A 453 -11.47 -24.13 8.07
N GLN A 454 -12.49 -24.14 7.21
CA GLN A 454 -13.84 -23.61 7.47
C GLN A 454 -13.82 -22.18 8.03
N ILE A 455 -12.90 -21.35 7.54
CA ILE A 455 -12.75 -19.96 8.00
C ILE A 455 -13.97 -19.16 7.52
N PRO A 456 -14.52 -18.23 8.33
CA PRO A 456 -15.57 -17.34 7.86
C PRO A 456 -15.16 -16.54 6.61
N ASN A 457 -16.16 -16.13 5.83
CA ASN A 457 -15.94 -15.22 4.71
C ASN A 457 -15.57 -13.82 5.19
N TYR A 458 -14.88 -13.07 4.35
CA TYR A 458 -14.27 -11.79 4.69
C TYR A 458 -15.12 -10.59 4.30
N ASP A 459 -15.30 -9.65 5.22
CA ASP A 459 -15.88 -8.34 4.95
C ASP A 459 -14.92 -7.48 4.12
N ARG A 460 -13.61 -7.76 4.19
CA ARG A 460 -12.57 -7.03 3.46
C ARG A 460 -11.51 -7.99 2.93
N ILE A 461 -11.13 -7.82 1.68
CA ILE A 461 -9.97 -8.51 1.10
C ILE A 461 -9.06 -7.47 0.46
N PHE A 462 -7.82 -7.38 0.93
CA PHE A 462 -6.80 -6.51 0.36
C PHE A 462 -5.75 -7.36 -0.33
N THR A 463 -5.41 -7.00 -1.57
CA THR A 463 -4.42 -7.76 -2.38
C THR A 463 -3.16 -6.96 -2.67
N SER A 464 -3.01 -5.76 -2.09
CA SER A 464 -1.95 -4.81 -2.44
C SER A 464 -1.79 -4.70 -3.97
N ASN A 465 -0.56 -4.68 -4.47
CA ASN A 465 -0.19 -4.58 -5.87
C ASN A 465 -0.14 -5.91 -6.63
N LEU A 466 -0.78 -6.98 -6.14
CA LEU A 466 -0.81 -8.28 -6.84
C LEU A 466 -1.41 -8.20 -8.25
N ALA A 467 -2.22 -7.17 -8.55
CA ALA A 467 -2.80 -6.98 -9.88
C ALA A 467 -1.74 -6.72 -10.95
N ASP A 468 -0.58 -6.15 -10.58
CA ASP A 468 0.54 -5.94 -11.48
C ASP A 468 1.16 -7.26 -12.00
N TYR A 469 0.92 -8.36 -11.29
CA TYR A 469 1.51 -9.67 -11.59
C TYR A 469 0.47 -10.66 -12.10
N LEU A 470 -0.71 -10.68 -11.47
CA LEU A 470 -1.76 -11.66 -11.75
C LEU A 470 -2.85 -11.14 -12.70
N GLY A 471 -2.96 -9.81 -12.84
CA GLY A 471 -4.09 -9.14 -13.48
C GLY A 471 -5.35 -9.12 -12.59
N PHE A 472 -6.23 -8.14 -12.81
CA PHE A 472 -7.51 -8.05 -12.10
C PHE A 472 -8.41 -9.28 -12.34
N PRO A 473 -8.50 -9.86 -13.56
CA PRO A 473 -9.35 -11.02 -13.81
C PRO A 473 -9.09 -12.21 -12.89
N LYS A 474 -7.81 -12.59 -12.73
CA LYS A 474 -7.42 -13.74 -11.91
C LYS A 474 -7.68 -13.46 -10.43
N LEU A 475 -7.30 -12.28 -9.94
CA LEU A 475 -7.54 -11.88 -8.56
C LEU A 475 -9.02 -11.91 -8.21
N LEU A 476 -9.85 -11.25 -9.01
CA LEU A 476 -11.29 -11.18 -8.75
C LEU A 476 -11.94 -12.57 -8.85
N LYS A 477 -11.50 -13.43 -9.78
CA LYS A 477 -11.99 -14.81 -9.88
C LYS A 477 -11.62 -15.64 -8.64
N SER A 478 -10.41 -15.51 -8.14
CA SER A 478 -9.91 -16.27 -6.98
C SER A 478 -10.51 -15.82 -5.65
N PHE A 479 -10.64 -14.51 -5.42
CA PHE A 479 -10.98 -13.96 -4.11
C PHE A 479 -12.45 -13.60 -3.92
N LYS A 480 -13.21 -13.36 -5.00
CA LYS A 480 -14.66 -13.08 -4.89
C LYS A 480 -15.43 -14.13 -4.08
N PRO A 481 -15.20 -15.45 -4.22
CA PRO A 481 -15.93 -16.46 -3.45
C PRO A 481 -15.71 -16.36 -1.93
N LEU A 482 -14.62 -15.72 -1.50
CA LEU A 482 -14.28 -15.56 -0.08
C LEU A 482 -14.93 -14.32 0.55
N LEU A 483 -15.61 -13.46 -0.22
CA LEU A 483 -16.28 -12.28 0.32
C LEU A 483 -17.54 -12.65 1.13
N ASN A 484 -17.76 -11.91 2.21
CA ASN A 484 -18.94 -12.04 3.04
C ASN A 484 -20.16 -11.45 2.32
N THR A 485 -21.07 -12.30 1.84
CA THR A 485 -22.27 -11.86 1.12
C THR A 485 -23.38 -11.34 2.04
N SER A 486 -23.22 -11.48 3.36
CA SER A 486 -24.16 -10.93 4.37
C SER A 486 -23.83 -9.50 4.79
N ASN A 487 -22.70 -8.95 4.33
CA ASN A 487 -22.32 -7.57 4.57
C ASN A 487 -22.37 -6.79 3.24
N ASP A 488 -23.28 -5.82 3.16
CA ASP A 488 -23.41 -4.95 1.99
C ASP A 488 -22.21 -4.01 1.81
N TYR A 489 -21.29 -3.95 2.77
CA TYR A 489 -20.04 -3.20 2.65
C TYR A 489 -18.84 -4.06 2.25
N SER A 490 -19.06 -5.33 1.95
CA SER A 490 -18.00 -6.26 1.52
C SER A 490 -17.32 -5.83 0.23
N VAL A 491 -15.99 -5.84 0.25
CA VAL A 491 -15.18 -5.28 -0.85
C VAL A 491 -13.81 -5.95 -0.98
N ILE A 492 -13.39 -6.17 -2.23
CA ILE A 492 -11.99 -6.44 -2.58
C ILE A 492 -11.33 -5.12 -2.95
N VAL A 493 -10.23 -4.79 -2.30
CA VAL A 493 -9.39 -3.64 -2.63
C VAL A 493 -8.12 -4.12 -3.33
N THR A 494 -7.95 -3.65 -4.56
CA THR A 494 -6.75 -3.93 -5.37
C THR A 494 -5.95 -2.66 -5.59
N GLU A 495 -4.63 -2.77 -5.70
CA GLU A 495 -3.74 -1.69 -6.11
C GLU A 495 -2.96 -2.11 -7.36
N THR A 496 -2.52 -1.13 -8.15
CA THR A 496 -1.56 -1.31 -9.23
C THR A 496 -0.54 -0.19 -9.18
N MET A 497 0.72 -0.54 -9.36
CA MET A 497 1.86 0.35 -9.34
C MET A 497 2.64 0.33 -10.66
N LYS A 498 2.32 -0.57 -11.59
CA LYS A 498 3.06 -0.78 -12.84
C LYS A 498 2.24 -0.58 -14.12
N TRP A 499 0.97 -0.20 -14.02
CA TRP A 499 0.08 -0.04 -15.18
C TRP A 499 0.60 0.93 -16.27
N PHE A 500 1.46 1.88 -15.89
CA PHE A 500 2.04 2.85 -16.83
C PHE A 500 3.20 2.27 -17.66
N ASP A 501 3.82 1.16 -17.24
CA ASP A 501 4.93 0.53 -17.98
C ASP A 501 4.48 0.08 -19.38
N SER A 502 3.20 -0.26 -19.53
CA SER A 502 2.59 -0.64 -20.81
C SER A 502 2.09 0.55 -21.63
N ILE A 503 2.16 1.78 -21.09
CA ILE A 503 1.65 3.00 -21.72
C ILE A 503 2.63 4.15 -21.50
N PRO A 504 3.68 4.28 -22.32
CA PRO A 504 4.68 5.35 -22.15
C PRO A 504 4.07 6.75 -22.06
N THR A 505 3.01 7.05 -22.82
CA THR A 505 2.32 8.36 -22.77
C THR A 505 1.59 8.65 -21.46
N ALA A 506 1.42 7.66 -20.59
CA ALA A 506 0.92 7.85 -19.23
C ALA A 506 2.01 8.38 -18.27
N TYR A 507 3.28 8.29 -18.66
CA TYR A 507 4.43 8.66 -17.86
C TYR A 507 4.92 10.08 -18.19
N VAL A 508 5.03 10.95 -17.19
CA VAL A 508 5.38 12.38 -17.41
C VAL A 508 6.74 12.56 -18.09
N ARG A 509 7.71 11.66 -17.84
CA ARG A 509 9.03 11.72 -18.49
C ARG A 509 8.98 11.47 -20.00
N CYS A 510 7.91 10.85 -20.50
CA CYS A 510 7.73 10.51 -21.91
C CYS A 510 6.82 11.51 -22.65
N LEU A 511 6.41 12.61 -22.01
CA LEU A 511 5.60 13.63 -22.64
C LEU A 511 6.39 14.41 -23.71
N GLN A 512 5.66 14.89 -24.72
CA GLN A 512 6.21 15.83 -25.68
C GLN A 512 6.62 17.13 -24.99
N ALA A 513 7.65 17.82 -25.51
CA ALA A 513 8.24 18.99 -24.88
C ALA A 513 7.19 20.06 -24.51
N SER A 514 6.25 20.36 -25.42
CA SER A 514 5.19 21.35 -25.17
C SER A 514 4.22 20.96 -24.04
N GLN A 515 3.89 19.67 -23.93
CA GLN A 515 3.05 19.15 -22.85
C GLN A 515 3.80 19.19 -21.52
N LEU A 516 5.06 18.78 -21.52
CA LEU A 516 5.92 18.81 -20.33
C LEU A 516 6.10 20.24 -19.81
N GLU A 517 6.33 21.21 -20.69
CA GLU A 517 6.44 22.62 -20.29
C GLU A 517 5.14 23.17 -19.70
N LYS A 518 3.98 22.77 -20.23
CA LYS A 518 2.68 23.12 -19.61
C LYS A 518 2.58 22.56 -18.20
N VAL A 519 2.88 21.28 -18.01
CA VAL A 519 2.82 20.60 -16.69
C VAL A 519 3.77 21.27 -15.69
N LYS A 520 5.00 21.59 -16.11
CA LYS A 520 5.97 22.34 -15.28
C LYS A 520 5.46 23.72 -14.92
N LYS A 521 4.87 24.46 -15.87
CA LYS A 521 4.31 25.79 -15.62
C LYS A 521 3.19 25.75 -14.59
N ASP A 522 2.29 24.78 -14.71
CA ASP A 522 1.19 24.56 -13.77
C ASP A 522 1.72 24.24 -12.36
N TYR A 523 2.74 23.36 -12.26
CA TYR A 523 3.44 23.10 -11.00
C TYR A 523 4.07 24.33 -10.37
N CYS A 524 4.84 25.09 -11.16
CA CYS A 524 5.49 26.31 -10.69
C CYS A 524 4.47 27.33 -10.16
N HIS A 525 3.33 27.49 -10.85
CA HIS A 525 2.28 28.42 -10.44
C HIS A 525 1.77 28.15 -9.01
N ASP A 526 1.44 26.90 -8.70
CA ASP A 526 0.93 26.52 -7.38
C ASP A 526 2.03 26.56 -6.31
N MET A 527 3.27 26.16 -6.64
CA MET A 527 4.35 26.06 -5.65
C MET A 527 4.97 27.40 -5.24
N PHE A 528 5.21 28.32 -6.19
CA PHE A 528 5.80 29.65 -5.90
C PHE A 528 4.87 30.57 -5.12
N SER A 529 3.55 30.32 -5.17
CA SER A 529 2.56 31.07 -4.41
C SER A 529 2.61 30.78 -2.89
N SER A 530 3.31 29.72 -2.46
CA SER A 530 3.33 29.27 -1.07
C SER A 530 4.71 29.46 -0.43
N CYS A 531 4.80 30.17 0.70
CA CYS A 531 6.10 30.44 1.36
C CYS A 531 6.78 29.19 1.96
N GLN A 532 6.07 28.06 1.98
CA GLN A 532 6.48 26.79 2.60
C GLN A 532 7.39 25.95 1.70
N THR A 533 7.62 26.36 0.45
CA THR A 533 8.33 25.57 -0.58
C THR A 533 9.78 26.03 -0.83
N LYS A 534 10.30 26.98 -0.03
CA LYS A 534 11.69 27.44 -0.14
C LYS A 534 12.66 26.25 -0.03
N GLY A 535 13.37 25.97 -1.10
CA GLY A 535 14.43 24.95 -1.18
C GLY A 535 14.02 23.57 -1.70
N ILE A 536 12.77 23.38 -2.15
CA ILE A 536 12.32 22.13 -2.81
C ILE A 536 12.68 22.21 -4.31
N GLU A 537 13.44 21.22 -4.82
CA GLU A 537 13.75 21.15 -6.25
C GLU A 537 12.58 20.55 -7.06
N ASN A 538 12.45 20.98 -8.32
CA ASN A 538 11.50 20.40 -9.25
C ASN A 538 11.95 18.98 -9.64
N THR A 539 11.14 17.97 -9.33
CA THR A 539 11.38 16.58 -9.74
C THR A 539 10.25 16.07 -10.63
N PHE A 540 10.53 15.09 -11.49
CA PHE A 540 9.51 14.42 -12.30
C PHE A 540 8.37 13.83 -11.45
N ASN A 541 8.68 13.36 -10.24
CA ASN A 541 7.67 12.82 -9.34
C ASN A 541 6.74 13.93 -8.84
N SER A 542 7.29 15.09 -8.45
CA SER A 542 6.52 16.25 -7.97
C SER A 542 5.56 16.80 -9.01
N ILE A 543 5.97 16.84 -10.28
CA ILE A 543 5.11 17.31 -11.38
C ILE A 543 4.12 16.26 -11.89
N THR A 544 4.28 14.98 -11.51
CA THR A 544 3.37 13.91 -11.95
C THR A 544 1.93 14.17 -11.53
N GLU A 545 1.71 14.80 -10.38
CA GLU A 545 0.37 15.15 -9.88
C GLU A 545 -0.36 16.20 -10.74
N TYR A 546 0.33 16.88 -11.66
CA TYR A 546 -0.23 17.90 -12.54
C TYR A 546 -0.59 17.34 -13.93
N TYR A 547 -0.38 16.04 -14.16
CA TYR A 547 -0.69 15.37 -15.41
C TYR A 547 -1.88 14.42 -15.26
N ASN A 548 -2.95 14.69 -16.02
CA ASN A 548 -4.13 13.84 -16.04
C ASN A 548 -3.91 12.60 -16.92
N ASN A 549 -3.54 11.50 -16.29
CA ASN A 549 -3.35 10.21 -16.96
C ASN A 549 -4.57 9.26 -16.80
N THR A 550 -5.74 9.78 -16.40
CA THR A 550 -6.92 8.96 -16.13
C THR A 550 -7.43 8.20 -17.36
N SER A 551 -7.41 8.83 -18.53
CA SER A 551 -7.83 8.17 -19.79
C SER A 551 -6.94 6.98 -20.14
N HIS A 552 -5.64 7.10 -19.91
CA HIS A 552 -4.69 6.00 -20.08
C HIS A 552 -4.95 4.87 -19.09
N PHE A 553 -5.27 5.20 -17.83
CA PHE A 553 -5.62 4.19 -16.83
C PHE A 553 -6.90 3.42 -17.21
N ILE A 554 -7.91 4.10 -17.76
CA ILE A 554 -9.13 3.43 -18.26
C ILE A 554 -8.79 2.48 -19.43
N GLN A 555 -7.90 2.89 -20.33
CA GLN A 555 -7.42 2.02 -21.42
C GLN A 555 -6.69 0.79 -20.87
N TYR A 556 -5.81 0.99 -19.89
CA TYR A 556 -5.14 -0.11 -19.19
C TYR A 556 -6.13 -1.08 -18.55
N LEU A 557 -7.14 -0.61 -17.82
CA LEU A 557 -8.14 -1.49 -17.21
C LEU A 557 -8.90 -2.31 -18.26
N ARG A 558 -9.24 -1.71 -19.40
CA ARG A 558 -9.89 -2.41 -20.50
C ARG A 558 -8.93 -3.42 -21.14
N ALA A 559 -7.66 -3.09 -21.29
CA ALA A 559 -6.63 -3.99 -21.80
C ALA A 559 -6.41 -5.18 -20.85
N ASP A 560 -6.29 -4.94 -19.54
CA ASP A 560 -6.09 -5.99 -18.55
C ASP A 560 -7.28 -6.94 -18.48
N ILE A 561 -8.52 -6.44 -18.50
CA ILE A 561 -9.70 -7.30 -18.58
C ILE A 561 -9.76 -8.11 -19.89
N THR A 562 -9.18 -7.59 -20.98
CA THR A 562 -9.13 -8.28 -22.29
C THR A 562 -8.04 -9.34 -22.36
N ALA A 563 -6.92 -9.11 -21.68
CA ALA A 563 -5.72 -9.95 -21.75
C ALA A 563 -5.96 -11.36 -21.17
N ASP A 564 -5.30 -12.36 -21.75
CA ASP A 564 -5.19 -13.69 -21.18
C ASP A 564 -4.26 -13.70 -19.96
N GLY A 565 -4.40 -14.70 -19.10
CA GLY A 565 -3.59 -14.84 -17.90
C GLY A 565 -3.76 -16.20 -17.24
N PRO A 566 -3.12 -16.41 -16.08
CA PRO A 566 -3.11 -17.70 -15.40
C PRO A 566 -4.51 -18.26 -15.10
N GLY A 567 -5.00 -19.19 -15.93
CA GLY A 567 -6.35 -19.77 -15.82
C GLY A 567 -7.50 -18.82 -16.17
N VAL A 568 -7.21 -17.78 -16.96
CA VAL A 568 -8.19 -16.83 -17.51
C VAL A 568 -7.90 -16.63 -19.00
N PRO A 569 -8.82 -17.03 -19.91
CA PRO A 569 -8.63 -16.83 -21.35
C PRO A 569 -8.80 -15.35 -21.73
N ALA A 570 -8.15 -14.92 -22.81
CA ALA A 570 -8.36 -13.60 -23.41
C ALA A 570 -9.81 -13.43 -23.90
N LEU A 571 -10.30 -12.20 -23.87
CA LEU A 571 -11.56 -11.83 -24.52
C LEU A 571 -11.35 -11.55 -26.01
N GLN A 572 -12.31 -11.95 -26.84
CA GLN A 572 -12.26 -11.70 -28.29
C GLN A 572 -12.37 -10.19 -28.61
N ASP A 573 -13.20 -9.48 -27.87
CA ASP A 573 -13.48 -8.06 -28.07
C ASP A 573 -13.07 -7.22 -26.86
N VAL A 574 -12.58 -6.01 -27.15
CA VAL A 574 -12.30 -5.01 -26.11
C VAL A 574 -13.61 -4.57 -25.47
N PRO A 575 -13.83 -4.83 -24.17
CA PRO A 575 -15.07 -4.49 -23.49
C PRO A 575 -15.24 -2.98 -23.35
N SER A 576 -16.48 -2.53 -23.17
CA SER A 576 -16.75 -1.16 -22.75
C SER A 576 -16.28 -0.93 -21.32
N PHE A 577 -16.02 0.32 -20.92
CA PHE A 577 -15.68 0.61 -19.52
C PHE A 577 -16.83 0.28 -18.55
N GLU A 578 -18.10 0.39 -18.98
CA GLU A 578 -19.25 -0.06 -18.17
C GLU A 578 -19.23 -1.58 -17.92
N THR A 579 -18.78 -2.36 -18.91
CA THR A 579 -18.59 -3.81 -18.77
C THR A 579 -17.45 -4.12 -17.80
N VAL A 580 -16.32 -3.40 -17.90
CA VAL A 580 -15.19 -3.52 -16.96
C VAL A 580 -15.64 -3.23 -15.53
N LYS A 581 -16.43 -2.18 -15.30
CA LYS A 581 -16.98 -1.86 -13.98
C LYS A 581 -17.92 -2.92 -13.42
N LYS A 582 -18.43 -3.85 -14.24
CA LYS A 582 -19.34 -4.94 -13.83
C LYS A 582 -18.70 -6.33 -13.98
N TYR A 583 -17.37 -6.39 -14.00
CA TYR A 583 -16.63 -7.62 -14.29
C TYR A 583 -16.84 -8.70 -13.21
N ASN A 584 -16.88 -9.97 -13.64
CA ASN A 584 -17.01 -11.14 -12.77
C ASN A 584 -18.19 -11.07 -11.78
N GLY A 585 -19.30 -10.41 -12.16
CA GLY A 585 -20.46 -10.20 -11.29
C GLY A 585 -20.16 -9.39 -10.03
N MET A 586 -19.09 -8.59 -10.07
CA MET A 586 -18.76 -7.56 -9.08
C MET A 586 -19.02 -6.18 -9.68
N ARG A 587 -19.00 -5.15 -8.84
CA ARG A 587 -19.11 -3.75 -9.25
C ARG A 587 -17.90 -2.97 -8.77
N MET A 588 -17.14 -2.38 -9.69
CA MET A 588 -16.06 -1.46 -9.37
C MET A 588 -16.65 -0.09 -9.00
N ARG A 589 -16.24 0.48 -7.87
CA ARG A 589 -16.58 1.87 -7.53
C ARG A 589 -15.99 2.80 -8.59
N ASP A 590 -16.83 3.65 -9.20
CA ASP A 590 -16.39 4.57 -10.24
C ASP A 590 -15.59 5.71 -9.60
N PHE A 591 -14.26 5.58 -9.62
CA PHE A 591 -13.31 6.56 -9.08
C PHE A 591 -13.42 7.97 -9.70
N ARG A 592 -14.20 8.12 -10.77
CA ARG A 592 -14.48 9.40 -11.44
C ARG A 592 -15.72 10.10 -10.89
N LYS A 593 -16.54 9.41 -10.09
CA LYS A 593 -17.79 9.93 -9.51
C LYS A 593 -17.68 10.31 -8.03
N GLY A 594 -16.55 10.01 -7.39
CA GLY A 594 -16.31 10.32 -5.99
C GLY A 594 -15.08 9.62 -5.46
N PRO A 595 -14.68 9.93 -4.22
CA PRO A 595 -13.61 9.20 -3.55
C PRO A 595 -14.03 7.75 -3.27
N ASN A 596 -13.02 6.88 -3.24
CA ASN A 596 -13.12 5.54 -2.66
C ASN A 596 -13.38 5.64 -1.15
N LYS A 597 -13.92 4.58 -0.53
CA LYS A 597 -14.27 4.57 0.89
C LYS A 597 -13.15 4.08 1.80
N LEU A 598 -12.40 3.07 1.38
CA LEU A 598 -11.33 2.43 2.15
C LEU A 598 -9.96 2.91 1.74
N ALA A 599 -9.68 2.87 0.43
CA ALA A 599 -8.36 3.16 -0.13
C ALA A 599 -8.44 4.28 -1.17
N PRO A 600 -7.79 5.43 -0.97
CA PRO A 600 -7.82 6.51 -1.94
C PRO A 600 -7.42 6.03 -3.34
N PHE A 601 -8.24 6.33 -4.35
CA PHE A 601 -7.93 6.01 -5.76
C PHE A 601 -6.52 6.45 -6.16
N GLN A 602 -6.11 7.62 -5.69
CA GLN A 602 -4.75 8.15 -5.79
C GLN A 602 -4.51 9.10 -4.61
N TYR A 603 -3.25 9.18 -4.20
CA TYR A 603 -2.79 10.11 -3.16
C TYR A 603 -2.29 11.41 -3.79
N ARG A 604 -2.45 12.51 -3.05
CA ARG A 604 -1.77 13.77 -3.34
C ARG A 604 -0.29 13.62 -2.97
N LEU A 605 0.59 13.83 -3.94
CA LEU A 605 2.04 13.60 -3.79
C LEU A 605 2.69 14.76 -3.07
N ASN A 606 2.41 15.99 -3.51
CA ASN A 606 3.07 17.19 -2.99
C ASN A 606 2.60 17.55 -1.58
N ALA A 607 1.47 17.01 -1.14
CA ALA A 607 1.03 17.09 0.26
C ALA A 607 1.88 16.19 1.18
N ARG A 608 2.64 15.23 0.63
CA ARG A 608 3.36 14.20 1.38
C ARG A 608 4.83 14.10 1.02
N ASP A 609 5.55 15.20 1.24
CA ASP A 609 6.99 15.32 1.01
C ASP A 609 7.84 14.18 1.65
N LEU A 610 7.46 13.67 2.83
CA LEU A 610 8.20 12.59 3.49
C LEU A 610 7.84 11.19 2.99
N ASN A 611 6.68 11.01 2.38
CA ASN A 611 6.33 9.73 1.77
C ASN A 611 6.90 9.72 0.35
N MET A 612 7.85 8.84 0.04
CA MET A 612 8.39 8.65 -1.33
C MET A 612 7.35 8.01 -2.28
N LEU A 613 6.15 8.59 -2.34
CA LEU A 613 5.02 8.10 -3.12
C LEU A 613 5.31 8.21 -4.60
N ARG A 614 4.81 7.22 -5.35
CA ARG A 614 4.83 7.22 -6.81
C ARG A 614 3.49 7.74 -7.31
N GLY A 615 3.51 8.73 -8.20
CA GLY A 615 2.28 9.33 -8.78
C GLY A 615 1.37 8.41 -9.56
N TYR A 616 1.79 7.16 -9.77
CA TYR A 616 1.10 6.17 -10.58
C TYR A 616 0.42 5.08 -9.75
N VAL A 617 0.49 5.08 -8.42
CA VAL A 617 -0.29 4.09 -7.65
C VAL A 617 -1.78 4.35 -7.84
N ARG A 618 -2.55 3.31 -8.18
CA ARG A 618 -4.01 3.36 -8.31
C ARG A 618 -4.67 2.28 -7.49
N ALA A 619 -5.65 2.66 -6.66
CA ALA A 619 -6.46 1.73 -5.89
C ALA A 619 -7.88 1.61 -6.44
N LEU A 620 -8.39 0.39 -6.56
CA LEU A 620 -9.74 0.08 -7.01
C LEU A 620 -10.50 -0.70 -5.94
N GLU A 621 -11.79 -0.38 -5.79
CA GLU A 621 -12.71 -1.06 -4.87
C GLU A 621 -13.73 -1.85 -5.68
N TRP A 622 -13.78 -3.16 -5.46
CA TRP A 622 -14.69 -4.08 -6.12
C TRP A 622 -15.71 -4.60 -5.10
N CYS A 623 -16.94 -4.12 -5.19
CA CYS A 623 -18.03 -4.45 -4.29
C CYS A 623 -18.93 -5.54 -4.88
N LEU A 624 -19.76 -6.17 -4.05
CA LEU A 624 -20.86 -7.00 -4.54
C LEU A 624 -21.97 -6.12 -5.17
N PRO A 625 -22.78 -6.61 -6.11
CA PRO A 625 -23.77 -5.78 -6.81
C PRO A 625 -24.82 -5.10 -5.91
N LYS A 626 -25.18 -5.72 -4.78
CA LYS A 626 -26.18 -5.20 -3.81
C LYS A 626 -25.65 -4.12 -2.86
N SER A 627 -24.34 -3.88 -2.87
CA SER A 627 -23.57 -3.09 -1.89
C SER A 627 -23.76 -1.56 -1.94
N ASP A 628 -24.81 -1.03 -2.57
CA ASP A 628 -25.08 0.42 -2.59
C ASP A 628 -26.53 0.68 -2.15
N SER A 629 -26.69 0.92 -0.86
CA SER A 629 -27.55 2.00 -0.33
C SER A 629 -26.67 3.12 0.20
#